data_AF-A0A9E3MI65-F1
#
_entry.id   AF-A0A9E3MI65-F1
#
_cell.length_a   1.000
_cell.length_b   1.000
_cell.length_c   1.000
_cell.angle_alpha   90.00
_cell.angle_beta   90.00
_cell.angle_gamma   90.00
#
_symmetry.space_group_name_H-M   'P 1'
#
loop_
_entity.id
_entity.type
_entity.pdbx_description
1 polymer ?
#
loop_
_entity_poly.entity_id
_entity_poly.type
_entity_poly.pdbx_seq_one_letter_code
_entity_poly.pdbx_strand_id
1 'polypeptide(L)'
;MRMHPFLMLWLRLVAVVLALAATGATQSARAADEFLDPEVAFMLAARAVDDRTVEVTVTAVPGYYLYRDQFKFEATGATLGTPVLPEGKTKFDET
;
A
#
# COMPACT_ATOMS: atom_id res chain seq x y z
N MET A 1 9.23 -57.36 -28.14
CA MET A 1 7.86 -56.83 -27.91
C MET A 1 7.75 -55.48 -28.61
N ARG A 2 7.06 -55.41 -29.77
CA ARG A 2 6.86 -54.16 -30.51
C ARG A 2 5.67 -53.43 -29.89
N MET A 3 5.94 -52.38 -29.13
CA MET A 3 4.88 -51.50 -28.64
C MET A 3 4.21 -50.82 -29.85
N HIS A 4 2.88 -50.87 -29.94
CA HIS A 4 2.14 -50.37 -31.09
C HIS A 4 2.40 -48.86 -31.26
N PRO A 5 2.74 -48.37 -32.47
CA PRO A 5 3.10 -46.97 -32.70
C PRO A 5 1.98 -45.99 -32.28
N PHE A 6 0.74 -46.47 -32.29
CA PHE A 6 -0.45 -45.78 -31.80
C PHE A 6 -0.40 -45.48 -30.29
N LEU A 7 0.11 -46.41 -29.48
CA LEU A 7 0.21 -46.26 -28.03
C LEU A 7 1.32 -45.26 -27.64
N MET A 8 2.43 -45.24 -28.39
CA MET A 8 3.51 -44.27 -28.19
C MET A 8 3.09 -42.85 -28.62
N LEU A 9 2.31 -42.72 -29.69
CA LEU A 9 1.79 -41.42 -30.12
C LEU A 9 0.78 -40.85 -29.10
N TRP A 10 -0.09 -41.69 -28.56
CA TRP A 10 -1.05 -41.30 -27.53
C TRP A 10 -0.37 -40.86 -26.23
N LEU A 11 0.64 -41.61 -25.77
CA LEU A 11 1.40 -41.25 -24.57
C LEU A 11 2.14 -39.91 -24.73
N ARG A 12 2.66 -39.62 -25.93
CA ARG A 12 3.30 -38.33 -26.23
C ARG A 12 2.31 -37.18 -26.22
N LEU A 13 1.11 -37.36 -26.77
CA LEU A 13 0.06 -36.34 -26.74
C LEU A 13 -0.39 -36.05 -25.30
N VAL A 14 -0.56 -37.08 -24.47
CA VAL A 14 -0.86 -36.91 -23.03
C VAL A 14 0.27 -36.16 -22.32
N ALA A 15 1.54 -36.49 -22.59
CA ALA A 15 2.68 -35.79 -22.00
C ALA A 15 2.76 -34.32 -22.42
N VAL A 16 2.44 -34.00 -23.68
CA VAL A 16 2.40 -32.61 -24.17
C VAL A 16 1.26 -31.82 -23.54
N VAL A 17 0.07 -32.41 -23.40
CA VAL A 17 -1.07 -31.78 -22.73
C VAL A 17 -0.78 -31.52 -21.25
N LEU A 18 -0.14 -32.48 -20.56
CA LEU A 18 0.29 -32.32 -19.17
C LEU A 18 1.37 -31.24 -19.02
N ALA A 19 2.32 -31.17 -19.96
CA ALA A 19 3.36 -30.13 -19.98
C ALA A 19 2.77 -28.73 -20.23
N LEU A 20 1.78 -28.59 -21.13
CA LEU A 20 1.07 -27.33 -21.35
C LEU A 20 0.24 -26.93 -20.12
N ALA A 21 -0.44 -27.87 -19.47
CA ALA A 21 -1.23 -27.59 -18.26
C ALA A 21 -0.36 -27.10 -17.08
N ALA A 22 0.87 -27.60 -16.95
CA ALA A 22 1.80 -27.20 -15.89
C ALA A 22 2.29 -25.73 -16.03
N THR A 23 2.23 -25.14 -17.22
CA THR A 23 2.63 -23.74 -17.45
C THR A 23 1.55 -22.71 -17.05
N GLY A 24 0.30 -23.13 -16.84
CA GLY A 24 -0.80 -22.25 -16.47
C GLY A 24 -0.94 -21.96 -14.97
N ALA A 25 -0.20 -22.68 -14.12
CA ALA A 25 -0.36 -22.65 -12.66
C ALA A 25 0.52 -21.60 -11.96
N THR A 26 1.38 -20.87 -12.67
CA THR A 26 2.13 -19.74 -12.12
C THR A 26 1.34 -18.45 -12.24
N GLN A 27 0.10 -18.42 -11.73
CA GLN A 27 -0.59 -17.15 -11.51
C GLN A 27 -0.18 -16.62 -10.14
N SER A 28 0.77 -15.69 -10.24
CA SER A 28 1.32 -14.77 -9.26
C SER A 28 0.50 -14.61 -7.99
N ALA A 29 1.10 -14.95 -6.86
CA ALA A 29 0.75 -14.31 -5.59
C ALA A 29 0.90 -12.80 -5.80
N ARG A 30 -0.22 -12.08 -5.91
CA ARG A 30 -0.20 -10.62 -5.84
C ARG A 30 0.36 -10.29 -4.46
N ALA A 31 1.56 -9.74 -4.41
CA ALA A 31 2.05 -9.11 -3.20
C ALA A 31 0.98 -8.10 -2.80
N ALA A 32 0.26 -8.39 -1.72
CA ALA A 32 -0.42 -7.32 -1.02
C ALA A 32 0.70 -6.36 -0.64
N ASP A 33 0.63 -5.11 -1.10
CA ASP A 33 1.50 -4.07 -0.60
C ASP A 33 1.43 -4.15 0.92
N GLU A 34 2.52 -4.56 1.55
CA GLU A 34 2.62 -4.66 2.99
C GLU A 34 2.56 -3.22 3.50
N PHE A 35 1.39 -2.83 4.02
CA PHE A 35 1.18 -1.47 4.52
C PHE A 35 2.23 -1.20 5.60
N LEU A 36 2.89 -0.05 5.48
CA LEU A 36 3.85 0.40 6.47
C LEU A 36 3.14 0.71 7.78
N ASP A 37 3.80 0.45 8.91
CA ASP A 37 3.35 0.93 10.20
C ASP A 37 3.10 2.45 10.16
N PRO A 38 2.04 2.96 10.80
CA PRO A 38 1.70 4.38 10.74
C PRO A 38 2.84 5.32 11.19
N GLU A 39 3.64 4.90 12.16
CA GLU A 39 4.80 5.67 12.65
C GLU A 39 5.90 5.81 11.59
N VAL A 40 5.99 4.86 10.66
CA VAL A 40 6.93 4.87 9.53
C VAL A 40 6.32 5.62 8.34
N ALA A 41 5.04 5.41 8.07
CA ALA A 41 4.32 6.04 6.97
C ALA A 41 4.11 7.54 7.19
N PHE A 42 3.94 7.97 8.45
CA PHE A 42 3.61 9.34 8.85
C PHE A 42 4.56 9.84 9.94
N MET A 43 5.65 10.48 9.53
CA MET A 43 6.64 11.01 10.46
C MET A 43 6.18 12.35 11.03
N LEU A 44 5.95 12.40 12.34
CA LEU A 44 5.55 13.60 13.07
C LEU A 44 6.76 14.30 13.71
N ALA A 45 6.85 15.61 13.52
CA ALA A 45 7.82 16.48 14.19
C ALA A 45 7.10 17.72 14.74
N ALA A 46 7.52 18.20 15.91
CA ALA A 46 6.99 19.41 16.51
C ALA A 46 8.13 20.31 17.00
N ARG A 47 7.99 21.62 16.83
CA ARG A 47 8.94 22.61 17.36
C ARG A 47 8.23 23.89 17.81
N ALA A 48 8.78 24.53 18.84
CA ALA A 48 8.39 25.90 19.18
C ALA A 48 9.00 26.86 18.14
N VAL A 49 8.16 27.70 17.54
CA VAL A 49 8.60 28.77 16.63
C VAL A 49 8.82 30.06 17.41
N ASP A 50 8.00 30.29 18.43
CA ASP A 50 8.09 31.36 19.41
C ASP A 50 7.37 30.95 20.72
N ASP A 51 7.26 31.87 21.69
CA ASP A 51 6.68 31.62 23.02
C ASP A 51 5.19 31.20 23.00
N ARG A 52 4.48 31.40 21.88
CA ARG A 52 3.03 31.14 21.76
C ARG A 52 2.67 30.27 20.55
N THR A 53 3.66 29.86 19.76
CA THR A 53 3.42 29.14 18.50
C THR A 53 4.22 27.86 18.45
N VAL A 54 3.51 26.74 18.30
CA VAL A 54 4.08 25.42 18.01
C VAL A 54 3.75 25.06 16.57
N GLU A 55 4.79 24.71 15.81
CA GLU A 55 4.64 24.15 14.47
C GLU A 55 4.70 22.63 14.56
N VAL A 56 3.69 21.97 13.98
CA VAL A 56 3.63 20.51 13.83
C VAL A 56 3.73 20.18 12.35
N THR A 57 4.72 19.36 11.99
CA THR A 57 4.92 18.85 10.64
C THR A 57 4.64 17.36 10.64
N VAL A 58 3.77 16.91 9.72
CA VAL A 58 3.55 15.48 9.46
C VAL A 58 3.95 15.19 8.02
N THR A 59 4.95 14.33 7.85
CA THR A 59 5.47 13.94 6.54
C THR A 59 4.98 12.54 6.19
N ALA A 60 4.20 12.44 5.12
CA ALA A 60 3.76 11.15 4.58
C ALA A 60 4.79 10.65 3.54
N VAL A 61 5.10 9.36 3.56
CA VAL A 61 5.92 8.73 2.50
C VAL A 61 5.13 8.63 1.19
N PRO A 62 5.80 8.45 0.03
CA PRO A 62 5.11 8.34 -1.26
C PRO A 62 4.03 7.25 -1.26
N GLY A 63 2.85 7.57 -1.81
CA GLY A 63 1.68 6.69 -1.81
C GLY A 63 0.72 6.88 -0.63
N TYR A 64 1.15 7.60 0.42
CA TYR A 64 0.34 7.88 1.61
C TYR A 64 -0.11 9.34 1.60
N TYR A 65 -1.29 9.60 2.17
CA TYR A 65 -1.88 10.94 2.22
C TYR A 65 -2.66 11.14 3.51
N LEU A 66 -2.72 12.40 3.95
CA LEU A 66 -3.42 12.83 5.16
C LEU A 66 -4.63 13.66 4.76
N TYR A 67 -5.77 13.36 5.36
CA TYR A 67 -6.98 14.14 5.18
C TYR A 67 -6.94 15.39 6.06
N ARG A 68 -7.02 16.57 5.44
CA ARG A 68 -6.96 17.86 6.13
C ARG A 68 -8.01 17.98 7.23
N ASP A 69 -9.22 17.49 6.99
CA ASP A 69 -10.35 17.66 7.90
C ASP A 69 -10.33 16.67 9.07
N GLN A 70 -9.39 15.72 9.08
CA GLN A 70 -9.25 14.71 10.14
C GLN A 70 -8.28 15.13 11.25
N PHE A 71 -7.61 16.28 11.14
CA PHE A 71 -6.74 16.79 12.19
C PHE A 71 -7.53 17.33 13.39
N LYS A 72 -7.09 16.95 14.60
CA LYS A 72 -7.61 17.45 15.87
C LYS A 72 -6.45 17.88 16.75
N PHE A 73 -6.63 18.98 17.47
CA PHE A 73 -5.60 19.57 18.32
C PHE A 73 -6.15 19.78 19.73
N GLU A 74 -5.41 19.30 20.72
CA GLU A 74 -5.74 19.43 22.14
C GLU A 74 -4.49 19.83 22.91
N ALA A 75 -4.66 20.61 23.98
CA ALA A 75 -3.56 21.02 24.84
C ALA A 75 -3.94 20.83 26.31
N THR A 76 -2.97 20.41 27.12
CA THR A 76 -3.10 20.34 28.57
C THR A 76 -2.36 21.52 29.18
N GLY A 77 -3.04 22.32 30.01
CA GLY A 77 -2.43 23.48 30.68
C GLY A 77 -2.25 24.73 29.81
N ALA A 78 -2.79 24.73 28.59
CA ALA A 78 -2.80 25.89 27.68
C ALA A 78 -4.12 25.98 26.93
N THR A 79 -4.47 27.18 26.46
CA THR A 79 -5.60 27.40 25.56
C THR A 79 -5.09 27.52 24.14
N LEU A 80 -5.62 26.71 23.23
CA LEU A 80 -5.26 26.77 21.81
C LEU A 80 -6.08 27.83 21.07
N GLY A 81 -5.42 28.53 20.15
CA GLY A 81 -6.09 29.33 19.12
C GLY A 81 -6.63 28.48 17.98
N THR A 82 -7.09 29.13 16.91
CA THR A 82 -7.47 28.43 15.68
C THR A 82 -6.24 27.85 14.98
N PRO A 83 -6.20 26.55 14.65
CA PRO A 83 -5.07 25.96 13.94
C PRO A 83 -4.98 26.53 12.52
N VAL A 84 -3.75 26.83 12.08
CA VAL A 84 -3.47 27.28 10.72
C VAL A 84 -3.02 26.07 9.90
N LEU A 85 -3.90 25.58 9.04
CA LEU A 85 -3.64 24.43 8.17
C LEU A 85 -3.37 24.90 6.73
N PRO A 86 -2.32 24.39 6.06
CA PRO A 86 -2.05 24.72 4.66
C PRO A 86 -3.18 24.23 3.75
N GLU A 87 -3.24 24.77 2.54
CA GLU A 87 -4.16 24.26 1.53
C GLU A 87 -3.79 22.84 1.14
N GLY A 88 -4.76 21.93 1.24
CA GLY A 88 -4.62 20.55 0.79
C GLY A 88 -4.84 20.44 -0.72
N LYS A 89 -4.50 19.28 -1.28
CA LYS A 89 -4.89 18.91 -2.65
C LYS A 89 -6.29 18.30 -2.60
N THR A 90 -7.20 18.75 -3.46
CA THR A 90 -8.50 18.09 -3.63
C THR A 90 -8.26 16.70 -4.23
N LYS A 91 -8.67 15.65 -3.51
CA LYS A 91 -8.63 14.26 -3.95
C LYS A 91 -10.01 13.65 -3.70
N PHE A 92 -10.57 13.02 -4.73
CA PHE A 92 -11.78 12.22 -4.60
C PHE A 92 -11.36 10.77 -4.47
N ASP A 93 -11.79 10.13 -3.39
CA ASP A 93 -11.62 8.70 -3.16
C ASP A 93 -12.90 7.98 -3.59
N GLU A 94 -12.79 6.78 -4.16
CA GLU A 94 -13.96 5.98 -4.52
C GLU A 94 -14.48 5.29 -3.26
N THR A 95 -15.67 5.71 -2.80
CA THR A 95 -16.41 5.05 -1.70
C THR A 95 -16.96 3.68 -2.07
#